data_AF-A0A7S0H5M8-F1
#
_entry.id   AF-A0A7S0H5M8-F1
#
_cell.length_a   1.000
_cell.length_b   1.000
_cell.length_c   1.000
_cell.angle_alpha   90.00
_cell.angle_beta   90.00
_cell.angle_gamma   90.00
#
_symmetry.space_group_name_H-M   'P 1'
#
loop_
_entity.id
_entity.type
_entity.pdbx_description
1 polymer ?
#
loop_
_entity_poly.entity_id
_entity_poly.type
_entity_poly.pdbx_seq_one_letter_code
_entity_poly.pdbx_strand_id
1 'polypeptide(L)'
;TRGWVLEGFPRTVAEAARMHKAGVTPFQVFDICVDQDDLHKRIVDKFGHDIDAKIRATRRLEDYFDSHALVQSHFRKTYDNLYKLNGKLSIWALSRKVIALALENAALRQAFHIAWAAGRPARLFGMAVTREQIMSRMNKKYGFYCPVSWYEEKALRPRATDTRFMSLYKDSVYCLADEKALEKFEKNPDIYINGDPLPESLPQRLSPAYSNLVKGEHCALWGYDPVEATKFEQQGLIDPPLVRDTYNI
;
A
#
# COMPACT_ATOMS: atom_id res chain seq x y z
N THR A 1 16.72 -21.27 -3.39
CA THR A 1 17.59 -21.03 -2.21
C THR A 1 16.81 -21.33 -0.95
N ARG A 2 17.48 -21.80 0.12
CA ARG A 2 16.85 -22.05 1.43
C ARG A 2 16.58 -20.68 2.08
N GLY A 3 15.34 -20.40 2.44
CA GLY A 3 14.94 -19.16 3.12
C GLY A 3 15.43 -19.11 4.57
N TRP A 4 15.10 -18.04 5.29
CA TRP A 4 15.46 -17.83 6.70
C TRP A 4 14.24 -17.39 7.52
N VAL A 5 14.29 -17.66 8.82
CA VAL A 5 13.31 -17.19 9.81
C VAL A 5 14.09 -16.50 10.92
N LEU A 6 13.68 -15.28 11.29
CA LEU A 6 14.22 -14.55 12.42
C LEU A 6 13.20 -14.60 13.55
N GLU A 7 13.60 -15.14 14.70
CA GLU A 7 12.77 -15.18 15.90
C GLU A 7 13.26 -14.15 16.91
N GLY A 8 12.35 -13.31 17.42
CA GLY A 8 12.68 -12.31 18.44
C GLY A 8 13.60 -11.17 17.99
N PHE A 9 13.75 -10.99 16.67
CA PHE A 9 14.55 -9.92 16.07
C PHE A 9 13.88 -9.44 14.77
N PRO A 10 13.80 -8.12 14.51
CA PRO A 10 14.31 -7.02 15.33
C PRO A 10 13.37 -6.70 16.51
N ARG A 11 13.95 -6.18 17.59
CA ARG A 11 13.25 -5.71 18.80
C ARG A 11 13.05 -4.21 18.81
N THR A 12 13.87 -3.46 18.07
CA THR A 12 13.76 -1.99 17.99
C THR A 12 13.71 -1.51 16.54
N VAL A 13 13.18 -0.30 16.34
CA VAL A 13 13.19 0.35 15.01
C VAL A 13 14.62 0.58 14.50
N ALA A 14 15.57 0.86 15.40
CA ALA A 14 16.97 1.01 15.04
C ALA A 14 17.59 -0.30 14.51
N GLU A 15 17.22 -1.44 15.10
CA GLU A 15 17.62 -2.76 14.56
C GLU A 15 16.98 -3.01 13.19
N ALA A 16 15.68 -2.74 13.03
CA ALA A 16 15.00 -2.87 11.74
C ALA A 16 15.64 -1.99 10.64
N ALA A 17 16.02 -0.76 10.98
CA ALA A 17 16.73 0.14 10.06
C ALA A 17 18.12 -0.40 9.66
N ARG A 18 18.87 -0.99 10.61
CA ARG A 18 20.15 -1.64 10.32
C ARG A 18 19.97 -2.86 9.41
N MET A 19 18.93 -3.66 9.65
CA MET A 19 18.59 -4.79 8.78
C MET A 19 18.34 -4.33 7.34
N HIS A 20 17.53 -3.28 7.16
CA HIS A 20 17.26 -2.70 5.85
C HIS A 20 18.54 -2.24 5.14
N LYS A 21 19.41 -1.50 5.86
CA LYS A 21 20.71 -1.05 5.33
C LYS A 21 21.62 -2.21 4.92
N ALA A 22 21.52 -3.35 5.60
CA ALA A 22 22.24 -4.56 5.27
C ALA A 22 21.59 -5.38 4.14
N GLY A 23 20.48 -4.91 3.54
CA GLY A 23 19.73 -5.63 2.51
C GLY A 23 18.89 -6.79 3.05
N VAL A 24 18.63 -6.83 4.37
CA VAL A 24 17.85 -7.87 5.03
C VAL A 24 16.46 -7.33 5.34
N THR A 25 15.51 -7.54 4.44
CA THR A 25 14.09 -7.21 4.67
C THR A 25 13.27 -8.50 4.67
N PRO A 26 12.58 -8.83 5.76
CA PRO A 26 11.67 -9.98 5.78
C PRO A 26 10.54 -9.80 4.76
N PHE A 27 10.17 -10.87 4.06
CA PHE A 27 9.01 -10.82 3.15
C PHE A 27 7.69 -10.79 3.91
N GLN A 28 7.66 -11.40 5.10
CA GLN A 28 6.53 -11.40 6.01
C GLN A 28 7.03 -11.28 7.44
N VAL A 29 6.30 -10.54 8.26
CA VAL A 29 6.49 -10.42 9.70
C VAL A 29 5.22 -10.89 10.38
N PHE A 30 5.32 -11.90 11.24
CA PHE A 30 4.18 -12.43 11.98
C PHE A 30 4.23 -11.94 13.43
N ASP A 31 3.19 -11.21 13.83
CA ASP A 31 2.96 -10.76 15.21
C ASP A 31 1.91 -11.67 15.86
N ILE A 32 2.33 -12.51 16.81
CA ILE A 32 1.44 -13.43 17.52
C ILE A 32 0.89 -12.69 18.74
N CYS A 33 -0.30 -12.12 18.59
CA CYS A 33 -0.93 -11.28 19.59
C CYS A 33 -1.55 -12.11 20.73
N VAL A 34 -1.12 -11.84 21.95
CA VAL A 34 -1.68 -12.37 23.21
C VAL A 34 -1.72 -11.22 24.21
N ASP A 35 -2.76 -11.16 25.03
CA ASP A 35 -2.88 -10.13 26.06
C ASP A 35 -1.76 -10.27 27.09
N GLN A 36 -1.27 -9.13 27.59
CA GLN A 36 -0.13 -9.10 28.53
C GLN A 36 -0.40 -9.96 29.78
N ASP A 37 -1.60 -9.87 30.35
CA ASP A 37 -2.00 -10.66 31.51
C ASP A 37 -1.96 -12.18 31.24
N ASP A 38 -2.39 -12.59 30.05
CA ASP A 38 -2.36 -14.00 29.63
C ASP A 38 -0.90 -14.48 29.44
N LEU A 39 0.00 -13.60 28.98
CA LEU A 39 1.43 -13.90 28.88
C LEU A 39 2.08 -14.05 30.25
N HIS A 40 1.76 -13.17 31.21
CA HIS A 40 2.25 -13.31 32.59
C HIS A 40 1.80 -14.63 33.22
N LYS A 41 0.53 -15.03 33.06
CA LYS A 41 0.03 -16.33 33.53
C LYS A 41 0.81 -17.49 32.93
N ARG A 42 1.01 -17.48 31.60
CA ARG A 42 1.80 -18.52 30.89
C ARG A 42 3.24 -18.62 31.39
N ILE A 43 3.88 -17.50 31.76
CA ILE A 43 5.21 -17.50 32.37
C ILE A 43 5.18 -18.19 33.73
N VAL A 44 4.20 -17.84 34.57
CA VAL A 44 4.04 -18.44 35.91
C VAL A 44 3.82 -19.95 35.81
N ASP A 45 2.91 -20.38 34.92
CA ASP A 45 2.59 -21.80 34.70
C ASP A 45 3.79 -22.58 34.14
N LYS A 46 4.51 -21.99 33.18
CA LYS A 46 5.64 -22.65 32.50
C LYS A 46 6.83 -22.91 33.41
N PHE A 47 7.17 -21.95 34.27
CA PHE A 47 8.40 -22.02 35.07
C PHE A 47 8.16 -22.50 36.51
N GLY A 48 6.92 -22.73 36.95
CA GLY A 48 6.62 -23.40 38.21
C GLY A 48 7.29 -22.73 39.42
N HIS A 49 8.25 -23.38 40.06
CA HIS A 49 9.00 -22.83 41.20
C HIS A 49 10.34 -22.17 40.83
N ASP A 50 10.74 -22.16 39.54
CA ASP A 50 11.98 -21.50 39.08
C ASP A 50 11.78 -19.97 39.03
N ILE A 51 12.16 -19.31 40.13
CA ILE A 51 12.02 -17.86 40.32
C ILE A 51 12.89 -17.10 39.31
N ASP A 52 14.13 -17.53 39.10
CA ASP A 52 15.07 -16.83 38.23
C ASP A 52 14.62 -16.87 36.76
N ALA A 53 14.06 -18.01 36.31
CA ALA A 53 13.49 -18.10 34.97
C ALA A 53 12.26 -17.20 34.80
N LYS A 54 11.40 -17.09 35.82
CA LYS A 54 10.28 -16.14 35.79
C LYS A 54 10.76 -14.70 35.69
N ILE A 55 11.74 -14.29 36.50
CA ILE A 55 12.28 -12.92 36.47
C ILE A 55 12.84 -12.61 35.07
N ARG A 56 13.65 -13.51 34.49
CA ARG A 56 14.19 -13.32 33.13
C ARG A 56 13.10 -13.23 32.07
N ALA A 57 12.07 -14.07 32.14
CA ALA A 57 10.98 -14.09 31.17
C ALA A 57 10.09 -12.85 31.29
N THR A 58 9.78 -12.41 32.51
CA THR A 58 9.02 -11.19 32.78
C THR A 58 9.75 -9.95 32.26
N ARG A 59 11.05 -9.82 32.53
CA ARG A 59 11.85 -8.71 32.00
C ARG A 59 11.85 -8.67 30.47
N ARG A 60 12.00 -9.83 29.82
CA ARG A 60 11.91 -9.93 28.36
C ARG A 60 10.53 -9.50 27.82
N LEU A 61 9.46 -9.76 28.57
CA LEU A 61 8.11 -9.35 28.21
C LEU A 61 7.95 -7.83 28.32
N GLU A 62 8.46 -7.23 29.39
CA GLU A 62 8.50 -5.77 29.60
C GLU A 62 9.28 -5.08 28.46
N ASP A 63 10.50 -5.55 28.17
CA ASP A 63 11.33 -5.02 27.08
C ASP A 63 10.62 -5.07 25.70
N TYR A 64 9.78 -6.10 25.49
CA TYR A 64 8.95 -6.22 24.29
C TYR A 64 7.84 -5.14 24.26
N PHE A 65 7.10 -4.97 25.36
CA PHE A 65 6.02 -3.98 25.46
C PHE A 65 6.50 -2.53 25.35
N ASP A 66 7.75 -2.24 25.72
CA ASP A 66 8.35 -0.91 25.58
C ASP A 66 8.50 -0.46 24.12
N SER A 67 8.67 -1.38 23.17
CA SER A 67 9.11 -1.04 21.80
C SER A 67 8.31 -1.69 20.67
N HIS A 68 7.51 -2.74 20.94
CA HIS A 68 6.85 -3.50 19.87
C HIS A 68 5.91 -2.63 19.04
N ALA A 69 5.24 -1.64 19.62
CA ALA A 69 4.21 -0.87 18.92
C ALA A 69 4.85 -0.04 17.80
N LEU A 70 6.04 0.50 18.06
CA LEU A 70 6.84 1.24 17.10
C LEU A 70 7.38 0.31 16.01
N VAL A 71 7.87 -0.88 16.38
CA VAL A 71 8.35 -1.88 15.41
C VAL A 71 7.23 -2.39 14.50
N GLN A 72 6.07 -2.73 15.06
CA GLN A 72 4.87 -3.12 14.28
C GLN A 72 4.45 -1.99 13.33
N SER A 73 4.39 -0.75 13.82
CA SER A 73 4.05 0.41 13.00
C SER A 73 5.05 0.61 11.87
N HIS A 74 6.35 0.43 12.13
CA HIS A 74 7.41 0.50 11.12
C HIS A 74 7.20 -0.54 10.02
N PHE A 75 7.07 -1.83 10.35
CA PHE A 75 6.90 -2.87 9.33
C PHE A 75 5.61 -2.71 8.52
N ARG A 76 4.50 -2.36 9.18
CA ARG A 76 3.23 -2.09 8.51
C ARG A 76 3.32 -0.91 7.54
N LYS A 77 3.91 0.21 7.97
CA LYS A 77 3.93 1.45 7.15
C LYS A 77 5.01 1.44 6.07
N THR A 78 6.15 0.81 6.34
CA THR A 78 7.30 0.85 5.44
C THR A 78 7.23 -0.24 4.40
N TYR A 79 6.79 -1.46 4.74
CA TYR A 79 6.89 -2.62 3.85
C TYR A 79 5.54 -3.30 3.56
N ASP A 80 4.47 -2.94 4.29
CA ASP A 80 3.15 -3.57 4.18
C ASP A 80 3.20 -5.12 4.32
N ASN A 81 4.05 -5.61 5.22
CA ASN A 81 4.38 -7.03 5.38
C ASN A 81 4.07 -7.60 6.78
N LEU A 82 3.34 -6.86 7.62
CA LEU A 82 3.00 -7.27 8.99
C LEU A 82 1.65 -8.00 9.04
N TYR A 83 1.67 -9.22 9.59
CA TYR A 83 0.50 -10.07 9.78
C TYR A 83 0.26 -10.29 11.27
N LYS A 84 -0.88 -9.80 11.77
CA LYS A 84 -1.32 -10.06 13.15
C LYS A 84 -2.07 -11.37 13.25
N LEU A 85 -1.65 -12.22 14.18
CA LEU A 85 -2.19 -13.55 14.40
C LEU A 85 -2.74 -13.67 15.82
N ASN A 86 -3.86 -14.35 15.98
CA ASN A 86 -4.43 -14.61 17.30
C ASN A 86 -3.63 -15.72 18.02
N GLY A 87 -2.87 -15.35 19.05
CA GLY A 87 -2.07 -16.26 19.85
C GLY A 87 -2.84 -17.04 20.93
N LYS A 88 -4.17 -16.90 21.00
CA LYS A 88 -5.05 -17.76 21.81
C LYS A 88 -5.47 -19.04 21.08
N LEU A 89 -5.19 -19.15 19.78
CA LEU A 89 -5.42 -20.37 19.02
C LEU A 89 -4.45 -21.48 19.44
N SER A 90 -4.82 -22.74 19.17
CA SER A 90 -3.91 -23.86 19.35
C SER A 90 -2.68 -23.74 18.43
N ILE A 91 -1.56 -24.31 18.86
CA ILE A 91 -0.31 -24.31 18.09
C ILE A 91 -0.50 -24.87 16.67
N TRP A 92 -1.40 -25.86 16.50
CA TRP A 92 -1.70 -26.48 15.21
C TRP A 92 -2.50 -25.56 14.30
N ALA A 93 -3.51 -24.87 14.84
CA ALA A 93 -4.29 -23.90 14.08
C ALA A 93 -3.43 -22.71 13.65
N LEU A 94 -2.60 -22.21 14.55
CA LEU A 94 -1.66 -21.13 14.25
C LEU A 94 -0.62 -21.54 13.20
N SER A 95 -0.03 -22.73 13.36
CA SER A 95 0.95 -23.28 12.41
C SER A 95 0.37 -23.41 11.00
N ARG A 96 -0.82 -24.01 10.85
CA ARG A 96 -1.50 -24.10 9.54
C ARG A 96 -1.73 -22.72 8.92
N LYS A 97 -2.13 -21.73 9.71
CA LYS A 97 -2.35 -20.35 9.24
C LYS A 97 -1.05 -19.70 8.76
N VAL A 98 0.04 -19.82 9.51
CA VAL A 98 1.36 -19.30 9.12
C VAL A 98 1.86 -19.97 7.85
N ILE A 99 1.75 -21.30 7.75
CA ILE A 99 2.16 -22.05 6.56
C ILE A 99 1.37 -21.58 5.33
N ALA A 100 0.05 -21.44 5.44
CA ALA A 100 -0.78 -20.97 4.34
C ALA A 100 -0.35 -19.57 3.85
N LEU A 101 -0.15 -18.63 4.77
CA LEU A 101 0.31 -17.27 4.45
C LEU A 101 1.71 -17.26 3.81
N ALA A 102 2.61 -18.13 4.26
CA ALA A 102 3.95 -18.26 3.70
C ALA A 102 3.94 -18.83 2.28
N LEU A 103 3.12 -19.86 2.03
CA LEU A 103 2.95 -20.45 0.70
C LEU A 103 2.30 -19.47 -0.27
N GLU A 104 1.30 -18.71 0.18
CA GLU A 104 0.67 -17.66 -0.62
C GLU A 104 1.69 -16.58 -1.02
N ASN A 105 2.49 -16.08 -0.08
CA ASN A 105 3.52 -15.10 -0.39
C ASN A 105 4.60 -15.66 -1.34
N ALA A 106 5.01 -16.92 -1.16
CA ALA A 106 5.94 -17.57 -2.07
C ALA A 106 5.38 -17.63 -3.51
N ALA A 107 4.09 -17.95 -3.67
CA ALA A 107 3.42 -17.96 -4.96
C ALA A 107 3.33 -16.56 -5.58
N LEU A 108 2.98 -15.52 -4.80
CA LEU A 108 2.97 -14.12 -5.25
C LEU A 108 4.33 -13.67 -5.77
N ARG A 109 5.40 -13.99 -5.02
CA ARG A 109 6.78 -13.66 -5.40
C ARG A 109 7.22 -14.40 -6.66
N GLN A 110 6.88 -15.67 -6.77
CA GLN A 110 7.16 -16.44 -7.98
C GLN A 110 6.43 -15.84 -9.18
N ALA A 111 5.14 -15.50 -9.05
CA ALA A 111 4.36 -14.87 -10.10
C ALA A 111 4.96 -13.52 -10.54
N PHE A 112 5.40 -12.69 -9.59
CA PHE A 112 6.10 -11.44 -9.87
C PHE A 112 7.36 -11.68 -10.72
N HIS A 113 8.24 -12.59 -10.29
CA HIS A 113 9.50 -12.84 -10.99
C HIS A 113 9.28 -13.44 -12.39
N ILE A 114 8.29 -14.32 -12.56
CA ILE A 114 7.92 -14.87 -13.87
C ILE A 114 7.40 -13.77 -14.80
N ALA A 115 6.48 -12.91 -14.31
CA ALA A 115 5.94 -11.81 -15.10
C ALA A 115 7.04 -10.81 -15.50
N TRP A 116 7.87 -10.43 -14.53
CA TRP A 116 8.99 -9.51 -14.73
C TRP A 116 9.99 -10.03 -15.77
N ALA A 117 10.42 -11.29 -15.65
CA ALA A 117 11.34 -11.91 -16.60
C ALA A 117 10.74 -12.03 -18.01
N ALA A 118 9.42 -12.20 -18.12
CA ALA A 118 8.70 -12.22 -19.39
C ALA A 118 8.40 -10.82 -19.96
N GLY A 119 8.84 -9.74 -19.31
CA GLY A 119 8.54 -8.36 -19.73
C GLY A 119 7.06 -8.00 -19.62
N ARG A 120 6.29 -8.70 -18.79
CA ARG A 120 4.86 -8.44 -18.54
C ARG A 120 4.68 -7.59 -17.27
N PRO A 121 3.52 -6.93 -17.10
CA PRO A 121 3.20 -6.25 -15.85
C PRO A 121 3.30 -7.20 -14.65
N ALA A 122 3.97 -6.76 -13.59
CA ALA A 122 4.26 -7.57 -12.41
C ALA A 122 3.70 -6.91 -11.13
N ARG A 123 2.77 -7.59 -10.46
CA ARG A 123 2.09 -7.09 -9.26
C ARG A 123 3.07 -6.85 -8.11
N LEU A 124 3.03 -5.68 -7.49
CA LEU A 124 3.93 -5.34 -6.38
C LEU A 124 3.50 -5.93 -5.02
N PHE A 125 2.26 -6.41 -4.92
CA PHE A 125 1.75 -6.99 -3.68
C PHE A 125 2.57 -8.19 -3.22
N GLY A 126 2.94 -8.20 -1.93
CA GLY A 126 3.76 -9.27 -1.34
C GLY A 126 5.26 -9.18 -1.63
N MET A 127 5.74 -8.12 -2.31
CA MET A 127 7.17 -7.93 -2.58
C MET A 127 7.94 -7.27 -1.43
N ALA A 128 7.25 -6.77 -0.40
CA ALA A 128 7.82 -6.00 0.71
C ALA A 128 8.66 -4.78 0.22
N VAL A 129 8.13 -4.10 -0.80
CA VAL A 129 8.74 -2.89 -1.37
C VAL A 129 8.46 -1.68 -0.48
N THR A 130 9.47 -0.82 -0.33
CA THR A 130 9.36 0.40 0.46
C THR A 130 8.60 1.50 -0.29
N ARG A 131 8.03 2.44 0.46
CA ARG A 131 7.42 3.64 -0.13
C ARG A 131 8.44 4.41 -0.96
N GLU A 132 9.67 4.54 -0.48
CA GLU A 132 10.75 5.23 -1.19
C GLU A 132 11.05 4.57 -2.54
N GLN A 133 11.12 3.23 -2.57
CA GLN A 133 11.30 2.48 -3.82
C GLN A 133 10.12 2.67 -4.78
N ILE A 134 8.89 2.61 -4.28
CA ILE A 134 7.68 2.87 -5.07
C ILE A 134 7.73 4.27 -5.68
N MET A 135 8.02 5.29 -4.85
CA MET A 135 8.10 6.69 -5.29
C MET A 135 9.19 6.92 -6.34
N SER A 136 10.36 6.30 -6.15
CA SER A 136 11.50 6.45 -7.08
C SER A 136 11.20 5.94 -8.50
N ARG A 137 10.28 4.97 -8.61
CA ARG A 137 9.84 4.35 -9.87
C ARG A 137 8.43 4.77 -10.26
N MET A 138 7.83 5.71 -9.54
CA MET A 138 6.46 6.13 -9.82
C MET A 138 6.36 6.66 -11.25
N ASN A 139 5.36 6.18 -11.99
CA ASN A 139 5.14 6.66 -13.34
C ASN A 139 4.82 8.17 -13.31
N LYS A 140 5.57 8.98 -14.06
CA LYS A 140 5.40 10.45 -14.08
C LYS A 140 4.13 10.93 -14.80
N LYS A 141 3.63 10.12 -15.74
CA LYS A 141 2.49 10.47 -16.60
C LYS A 141 1.15 10.36 -15.85
N TYR A 142 1.02 9.35 -15.00
CA TYR A 142 -0.21 9.07 -14.26
C TYR A 142 -0.06 9.25 -12.74
N GLY A 143 1.15 9.18 -12.20
CA GLY A 143 1.40 9.25 -10.76
C GLY A 143 0.55 8.23 -9.99
N PHE A 144 -0.29 8.74 -9.10
CA PHE A 144 -1.20 7.95 -8.25
C PHE A 144 -2.57 7.66 -8.88
N TYR A 145 -2.79 8.06 -10.13
CA TYR A 145 -4.06 7.86 -10.80
C TYR A 145 -4.04 6.62 -11.67
N CYS A 146 -5.22 6.01 -11.82
CA CYS A 146 -5.37 4.81 -12.63
C CYS A 146 -5.32 5.12 -14.14
N PRO A 147 -4.32 4.59 -14.90
CA PRO A 147 -4.25 4.78 -16.34
C PRO A 147 -5.44 4.14 -17.06
N VAL A 148 -5.97 3.02 -16.55
CA VAL A 148 -7.13 2.33 -17.14
C VAL A 148 -8.40 3.19 -17.01
N SER A 149 -8.67 3.71 -15.82
CA SER A 149 -9.83 4.59 -15.60
C SER A 149 -9.71 5.90 -16.37
N TRP A 150 -8.50 6.43 -16.52
CA TRP A 150 -8.25 7.59 -17.35
C TRP A 150 -8.48 7.31 -18.83
N TYR A 151 -7.98 6.18 -19.33
CA TYR A 151 -8.11 5.81 -20.74
C TYR A 151 -9.56 5.54 -21.14
N GLU A 152 -10.29 4.76 -20.35
CA GLU A 152 -11.63 4.29 -20.72
C GLU A 152 -12.74 5.28 -20.37
N GLU A 153 -12.63 5.98 -19.24
CA GLU A 153 -13.71 6.79 -18.68
C GLU A 153 -13.34 8.27 -18.52
N LYS A 154 -12.09 8.65 -18.83
CA LYS A 154 -11.52 9.97 -18.49
C LYS A 154 -11.73 10.32 -17.01
N ALA A 155 -11.70 9.29 -16.15
CA ALA A 155 -11.99 9.41 -14.73
C ALA A 155 -10.69 9.45 -13.90
N LEU A 156 -10.53 10.53 -13.12
CA LEU A 156 -9.43 10.68 -12.16
C LEU A 156 -9.74 9.88 -10.89
N ARG A 157 -9.24 8.65 -10.82
CA ARG A 157 -9.33 7.81 -9.62
C ARG A 157 -7.97 7.77 -8.90
N PRO A 158 -7.74 8.65 -7.91
CA PRO A 158 -6.50 8.63 -7.14
C PRO A 158 -6.49 7.41 -6.23
N ARG A 159 -5.30 6.81 -6.07
CA ARG A 159 -5.09 5.74 -5.11
C ARG A 159 -3.95 6.08 -4.17
N ALA A 160 -4.15 5.79 -2.88
CA ALA A 160 -3.08 5.82 -1.92
C ALA A 160 -1.99 4.79 -2.30
N THR A 161 -0.85 4.83 -1.62
CA THR A 161 0.20 3.82 -1.73
C THR A 161 -0.26 2.46 -1.19
N ASP A 162 -1.10 1.76 -1.96
CA ASP A 162 -1.64 0.43 -1.67
C ASP A 162 -1.09 -0.57 -2.70
N THR A 163 -0.14 -1.39 -2.27
CA THR A 163 0.62 -2.29 -3.16
C THR A 163 -0.24 -3.38 -3.80
N ARG A 164 -1.42 -3.66 -3.24
CA ARG A 164 -2.39 -4.65 -3.77
C ARG A 164 -2.81 -4.35 -5.21
N PHE A 165 -2.86 -3.08 -5.57
CA PHE A 165 -3.32 -2.61 -6.88
C PHE A 165 -2.24 -1.79 -7.57
N MET A 166 -0.98 -2.18 -7.36
CA MET A 166 0.15 -1.59 -8.07
C MET A 166 0.85 -2.64 -8.93
N SER A 167 1.25 -2.24 -10.13
CA SER A 167 1.97 -3.10 -11.06
C SER A 167 3.21 -2.40 -11.58
N LEU A 168 4.34 -3.11 -11.59
CA LEU A 168 5.59 -2.67 -12.20
C LEU A 168 5.60 -3.10 -13.67
N TYR A 169 5.80 -2.16 -14.57
CA TYR A 169 5.90 -2.43 -16.00
C TYR A 169 6.86 -1.43 -16.66
N LYS A 170 7.81 -1.91 -17.47
CA LYS A 170 8.84 -1.08 -18.13
C LYS A 170 9.50 -0.08 -17.16
N ASP A 171 9.98 -0.61 -16.03
CA ASP A 171 10.62 0.13 -14.92
C ASP A 171 9.79 1.22 -14.21
N SER A 172 8.51 1.36 -14.57
CA SER A 172 7.58 2.30 -13.94
C SER A 172 6.50 1.59 -13.12
N VAL A 173 6.17 2.16 -11.97
CA VAL A 173 5.06 1.72 -11.12
C VAL A 173 3.79 2.43 -11.55
N TYR A 174 2.75 1.65 -11.80
CA TYR A 174 1.41 2.12 -12.11
C TYR A 174 0.46 1.80 -10.97
N CYS A 175 -0.41 2.75 -10.62
CA CYS A 175 -1.47 2.58 -9.62
C CYS A 175 -2.77 2.23 -10.33
N LEU A 176 -3.49 1.21 -9.91
CA LEU A 176 -4.72 0.74 -10.56
C LEU A 176 -5.90 0.92 -9.61
N ALA A 177 -7.07 1.35 -10.11
CA ALA A 177 -8.20 1.70 -9.25
C ALA A 177 -8.69 0.52 -8.40
N ASP A 178 -8.78 -0.66 -9.00
CA ASP A 178 -9.29 -1.89 -8.41
C ASP A 178 -8.75 -3.14 -9.14
N GLU A 179 -9.21 -4.32 -8.75
CA GLU A 179 -8.78 -5.60 -9.33
C GLU A 179 -9.17 -5.71 -10.82
N LYS A 180 -10.33 -5.16 -11.22
CA LYS A 180 -10.78 -5.20 -12.61
C LYS A 180 -9.86 -4.35 -13.50
N ALA A 181 -9.47 -3.17 -13.03
CA ALA A 181 -8.50 -2.32 -13.70
C ALA A 181 -7.11 -2.98 -13.77
N LEU A 182 -6.70 -3.68 -12.71
CA LEU A 182 -5.45 -4.44 -12.68
C LEU A 182 -5.44 -5.56 -13.73
N GLU A 183 -6.48 -6.38 -13.80
CA GLU A 183 -6.60 -7.45 -14.80
C GLU A 183 -6.59 -6.91 -16.24
N LYS A 184 -7.29 -5.79 -16.48
CA LYS A 184 -7.27 -5.12 -17.78
C LYS A 184 -5.86 -4.66 -18.15
N PHE A 185 -5.17 -3.99 -17.23
CA PHE A 185 -3.80 -3.54 -17.42
C PHE A 185 -2.82 -4.69 -17.68
N GLU A 186 -2.99 -5.82 -16.98
CA GLU A 186 -2.14 -7.00 -17.17
C GLU A 186 -2.32 -7.68 -18.53
N LYS A 187 -3.53 -7.62 -19.11
CA LYS A 187 -3.83 -8.18 -20.43
C LYS A 187 -3.20 -7.35 -21.54
N ASN A 188 -3.39 -6.03 -21.53
CA ASN A 188 -2.93 -5.12 -22.58
C ASN A 188 -2.37 -3.83 -21.96
N PRO A 189 -1.17 -3.83 -21.37
CA PRO A 189 -0.63 -2.65 -20.69
C PRO A 189 -0.33 -1.51 -21.66
N ASP A 190 0.14 -1.83 -22.86
CA ASP A 190 0.63 -0.86 -23.85
C ASP A 190 -0.44 0.17 -24.27
N ILE A 191 -1.71 -0.25 -24.41
CA ILE A 191 -2.80 0.68 -24.77
C ILE A 191 -3.01 1.74 -23.68
N TYR A 192 -2.85 1.37 -22.42
CA TYR A 192 -3.08 2.26 -21.29
C TYR A 192 -1.90 3.17 -21.04
N ILE A 193 -0.66 2.70 -21.23
CA ILE A 193 0.53 3.54 -21.02
C ILE A 193 0.74 4.52 -22.18
N ASN A 194 0.30 4.18 -23.39
CA ASN A 194 0.43 5.01 -24.58
C ASN A 194 -0.75 5.98 -24.77
N GLY A 195 -1.80 5.88 -23.95
CA GLY A 195 -2.95 6.78 -23.99
C GLY A 195 -2.63 8.24 -23.62
N ASP A 196 -3.63 9.11 -23.55
CA ASP A 196 -3.37 10.53 -23.22
C ASP A 196 -2.75 10.69 -21.83
N PRO A 197 -1.84 11.66 -21.64
CA PRO A 197 -1.38 12.04 -20.31
C PRO A 197 -2.53 12.62 -19.49
N LEU A 198 -2.31 12.73 -18.18
CA LEU A 198 -3.18 13.52 -17.34
C LEU A 198 -3.07 15.02 -17.69
N PRO A 199 -4.13 15.82 -17.47
CA PRO A 199 -4.06 17.27 -17.60
C PRO A 199 -3.01 17.87 -16.65
N GLU A 200 -2.37 18.98 -17.06
CA GLU A 200 -1.37 19.67 -16.23
C GLU A 200 -1.97 20.16 -14.90
N SER A 201 -3.18 20.70 -14.95
CA SER A 201 -3.93 21.14 -13.78
C SER A 201 -4.85 20.02 -13.27
N LEU A 202 -4.42 19.31 -12.24
CA LEU A 202 -5.24 18.30 -11.58
C LEU A 202 -6.13 18.90 -10.49
N PRO A 203 -7.35 18.38 -10.30
CA PRO A 203 -8.21 18.80 -9.19
C PRO A 203 -7.51 18.57 -7.84
N GLN A 204 -7.41 19.63 -7.05
CA GLN A 204 -6.83 19.57 -5.72
C GLN A 204 -7.93 19.46 -4.66
N ARG A 205 -7.85 18.44 -3.80
CA ARG A 205 -8.70 18.39 -2.60
C ARG A 205 -8.22 19.46 -1.62
N LEU A 206 -9.08 20.43 -1.34
CA LEU A 206 -8.83 21.46 -0.34
C LEU A 206 -9.07 20.91 1.07
N SER A 207 -8.28 21.39 2.03
CA SER A 207 -8.57 21.12 3.45
C SER A 207 -9.82 21.89 3.90
N PRO A 208 -10.50 21.47 4.98
CA PRO A 208 -11.66 22.20 5.51
C PRO A 208 -11.38 23.68 5.81
N ALA A 209 -10.17 24.01 6.28
CA ALA A 209 -9.78 25.38 6.56
C ALA A 209 -9.68 26.24 5.28
N TYR A 210 -9.19 25.63 4.19
CA TYR A 210 -9.03 26.31 2.90
C TYR A 210 -10.31 26.29 2.07
N SER A 211 -11.14 25.25 2.16
CA SER A 211 -12.42 25.19 1.44
C SER A 211 -13.34 26.34 1.86
N ASN A 212 -13.30 26.73 3.13
CA ASN A 212 -14.10 27.85 3.65
C ASN A 212 -13.64 29.23 3.15
N LEU A 213 -12.41 29.33 2.62
CA LEU A 213 -11.85 30.55 2.04
C LEU A 213 -12.18 30.69 0.56
N VAL A 214 -12.58 29.60 -0.10
CA VAL A 214 -13.00 29.62 -1.50
C VAL A 214 -14.42 30.15 -1.58
N LYS A 215 -14.56 31.42 -1.96
CA LYS A 215 -15.86 32.04 -2.26
C LYS A 215 -16.41 31.49 -3.57
N GLY A 216 -17.74 31.43 -3.73
CA GLY A 216 -18.42 30.81 -4.88
C GLY A 216 -17.95 31.28 -6.27
N GLU A 217 -17.40 32.49 -6.37
CA GLU A 217 -16.81 33.04 -7.60
C GLU A 217 -15.57 32.25 -8.09
N HIS A 218 -14.85 31.56 -7.19
CA HIS A 218 -13.71 30.69 -7.52
C HIS A 218 -14.12 29.23 -7.81
N CYS A 219 -15.38 28.88 -7.59
CA CYS A 219 -15.96 27.55 -7.85
C CYS A 219 -16.81 27.52 -9.13
N ALA A 220 -16.58 28.48 -10.04
CA ALA A 220 -17.28 28.49 -11.30
C ALA A 220 -16.75 27.35 -12.18
N LEU A 221 -17.56 26.30 -12.36
CA LEU A 221 -17.46 25.44 -13.52
C LEU A 221 -17.65 26.36 -14.74
N TRP A 222 -16.58 26.61 -15.49
CA TRP A 222 -16.70 27.24 -16.80
C TRP A 222 -17.49 26.30 -17.70
N GLY A 223 -18.78 26.57 -17.87
CA GLY A 223 -19.62 25.88 -18.85
C GLY A 223 -20.89 25.28 -18.27
N TYR A 224 -20.84 24.33 -17.32
CA TYR A 224 -22.03 23.57 -16.88
C TYR A 224 -21.87 22.94 -15.48
N ASP A 225 -22.97 22.87 -14.72
CA ASP A 225 -23.10 22.03 -13.53
C ASP A 225 -23.06 20.53 -13.95
N PRO A 226 -22.28 19.64 -13.30
CA PRO A 226 -22.22 18.22 -13.63
C PRO A 226 -23.57 17.49 -13.52
N VAL A 227 -24.54 18.06 -12.80
CA VAL A 227 -25.91 17.53 -12.71
C VAL A 227 -26.78 17.99 -13.90
N GLU A 228 -26.43 19.09 -14.56
CA GLU A 228 -27.20 19.63 -15.69
C GLU A 228 -26.69 19.17 -17.07
N ALA A 229 -25.42 18.79 -17.21
CA ALA A 229 -24.87 18.32 -18.49
C ALA A 229 -25.63 17.11 -19.08
N THR A 230 -26.20 16.24 -18.23
CA THR A 230 -27.04 15.11 -18.68
C THR A 230 -28.41 15.53 -19.23
N LYS A 231 -28.85 16.78 -19.01
CA LYS A 231 -30.10 17.30 -19.58
C LYS A 231 -29.92 17.91 -20.96
N PHE A 232 -28.72 18.39 -21.31
CA PHE A 232 -28.48 19.17 -22.53
C PHE A 232 -27.93 18.37 -23.72
N GLU A 233 -27.42 17.15 -23.53
CA GLU A 233 -27.10 16.25 -24.67
C GLU A 233 -28.32 15.92 -25.55
N GLN A 234 -29.55 16.15 -25.07
CA GLN A 234 -30.78 15.93 -25.83
C GLN A 234 -31.18 17.11 -26.75
N GLN A 235 -30.48 18.24 -26.71
CA GLN A 235 -30.86 19.44 -27.49
C GLN A 235 -29.62 20.08 -28.13
N GLY A 236 -29.22 19.55 -29.29
CA GLY A 236 -28.02 19.95 -30.01
C GLY A 236 -28.00 21.41 -30.49
N LEU A 237 -27.42 22.31 -29.70
CA LEU A 237 -27.11 23.69 -30.09
C LEU A 237 -25.92 24.21 -29.27
N ILE A 238 -24.72 24.25 -29.85
CA ILE A 238 -23.69 25.23 -29.44
C ILE A 238 -22.84 25.60 -30.67
N ASP A 239 -22.80 26.90 -30.99
CA ASP A 239 -21.68 27.53 -31.69
C ASP A 239 -20.82 28.30 -30.66
N PRO A 240 -19.49 28.38 -30.83
CA PRO A 240 -18.57 28.81 -29.78
C PRO A 240 -18.31 30.33 -29.82
N PRO A 241 -17.92 30.95 -28.70
CA PRO A 241 -17.13 32.18 -28.76
C PRO A 241 -15.77 32.05 -28.06
N LEU A 242 -14.74 31.98 -28.90
CA LEU A 242 -13.62 32.92 -29.02
C LEU A 242 -13.18 33.80 -27.80
N VAL A 243 -11.99 33.44 -27.27
CA VAL A 243 -10.77 34.24 -26.93
C VAL A 243 -10.78 35.38 -25.88
N ARG A 244 -9.89 35.31 -24.86
CA ARG A 244 -8.58 36.03 -24.71
C ARG A 244 -8.12 36.19 -23.25
N ASP A 245 -6.87 35.79 -23.02
CA ASP A 245 -5.80 36.32 -22.17
C ASP A 245 -6.14 37.09 -20.87
N THR A 246 -5.53 36.69 -19.75
CA THR A 246 -4.25 37.26 -19.27
C THR A 246 -3.91 36.70 -17.89
N TYR A 247 -2.77 36.02 -17.79
CA TYR A 247 -2.13 35.73 -16.51
C TYR A 247 -1.36 36.98 -16.06
N ASN A 248 -1.55 37.36 -14.80
CA ASN A 248 -0.60 38.19 -14.08
C ASN A 248 -0.48 37.65 -12.64
N ILE A 249 0.79 37.43 -12.27
CA ILE A 249 1.37 37.05 -10.96
C ILE A 249 1.36 35.55 -10.63
#